data_AF-A0AA34R4R5-F1
#
_entry.id   AF-A0AA34R4R5-F1
#
_cell.length_a   1.000
_cell.length_b   1.000
_cell.length_c   1.000
_cell.angle_alpha   90.00
_cell.angle_beta   90.00
_cell.angle_gamma   90.00
#
_symmetry.space_group_name_H-M   'P 1'
#
loop_
_entity.id
_entity.type
_entity.pdbx_description
1 polymer ?
#
loop_
_entity_poly.entity_id
_entity_poly.type
_entity_poly.pdbx_seq_one_letter_code
_entity_poly.pdbx_strand_id
1 'polypeptide(L)' 'MRIPLKEIQDFDGNYYELVMAVIIRTDQIIDQISLAEHTISDERVVSQAFNDILTDRFTYSIEEK' A
#
# COMPACT_ATOMS: atom_id res chain seq x y z
N MET A 1 -12.33 0.48 -2.70
CA MET A 1 -11.56 0.76 -3.92
C MET A 1 -11.17 -0.55 -4.57
N ARG A 2 -11.09 -0.60 -5.91
CA ARG A 2 -10.51 -1.76 -6.64
C ARG A 2 -9.01 -1.54 -6.80
N ILE A 3 -8.24 -2.61 -6.93
CA ILE A 3 -6.81 -2.54 -7.23
C ILE A 3 -6.63 -1.82 -8.59
N PRO A 4 -5.84 -0.74 -8.66
CA PRO A 4 -5.66 0.07 -9.86
C PRO A 4 -4.68 -0.61 -10.84
N LEU A 5 -5.15 -1.67 -11.51
CA LEU A 5 -4.30 -2.53 -12.35
C LEU A 5 -3.63 -1.76 -13.50
N LYS A 6 -4.29 -0.75 -14.06
CA LYS A 6 -3.74 0.04 -15.17
C LYS A 6 -2.58 0.89 -14.68
N GLU A 7 -2.76 1.58 -13.55
CA GLU A 7 -1.75 2.41 -12.91
C GLU A 7 -0.55 1.58 -12.45
N ILE A 8 -0.78 0.34 -12.01
CA ILE A 8 0.30 -0.60 -11.70
C ILE A 8 1.05 -1.04 -12.96
N GLN A 9 0.36 -1.29 -14.07
CA GLN A 9 0.99 -1.66 -15.35
C GLN A 9 1.76 -0.50 -15.99
N ASP A 10 1.24 0.71 -15.84
CA ASP A 10 1.83 1.94 -16.36
C ASP A 10 2.92 2.51 -15.41
N PHE A 11 3.20 1.83 -14.30
CA PHE A 11 4.23 2.25 -13.33
C PHE A 11 5.63 2.20 -13.98
N ASP A 12 6.32 3.33 -13.94
CA ASP A 12 7.63 3.55 -14.57
C ASP A 12 8.82 3.36 -13.61
N GLY A 13 8.53 3.16 -12.32
CA GLY A 13 9.52 2.90 -11.28
C GLY A 13 9.93 1.43 -11.13
N ASN A 14 10.62 1.12 -10.04
CA ASN A 14 11.06 -0.22 -9.72
C ASN A 14 9.91 -1.06 -9.12
N TYR A 15 9.46 -2.08 -9.86
CA TYR A 15 8.40 -2.99 -9.39
C TYR A 15 8.74 -3.72 -8.08
N TYR A 16 10.02 -4.00 -7.81
CA TYR A 16 10.41 -4.60 -6.53
C TYR A 16 10.18 -3.61 -5.37
N GLU A 17 10.52 -2.34 -5.56
CA GLU A 17 10.24 -1.29 -4.57
C GLU A 17 8.74 -1.08 -4.39
N LEU A 18 7.97 -1.08 -5.48
CA LEU A 18 6.51 -0.98 -5.41
C LEU A 18 5.91 -2.12 -4.57
N VAL A 19 6.32 -3.36 -4.82
CA VAL A 19 5.83 -4.52 -4.06
C VAL A 19 6.22 -4.42 -2.59
N MET A 20 7.46 -4.05 -2.29
CA MET A 20 7.93 -3.85 -0.91
C MET A 20 7.16 -2.75 -0.20
N ALA A 21 6.93 -1.62 -0.87
CA ALA A 21 6.14 -0.51 -0.38
C ALA A 21 4.71 -0.95 -0.02
N VAL A 22 4.07 -1.73 -0.90
CA VAL A 22 2.70 -2.25 -0.68
C VAL A 22 2.65 -3.17 0.53
N ILE A 23 3.62 -4.08 0.69
CA ILE A 23 3.69 -5.00 1.84
C ILE A 23 3.82 -4.22 3.14
N ILE A 24 4.80 -3.32 3.22
CA ILE A 24 5.06 -2.52 4.42
C ILE A 24 3.84 -1.67 4.76
N ARG A 25 3.23 -1.03 3.76
CA ARG A 25 2.07 -0.16 4.00
C ARG A 25 0.83 -0.94 4.41
N THR A 26 0.64 -2.14 3.86
CA THR A 26 -0.46 -3.03 4.25
C THR A 26 -0.35 -3.41 5.72
N ASP A 27 0.86 -3.78 6.18
CA ASP A 27 1.13 -4.11 7.58
C ASP A 27 0.79 -2.93 8.52
N GLN A 28 1.26 -1.73 8.18
CA GLN A 28 0.94 -0.50 8.93
C GLN A 28 -0.57 -0.21 9.02
N ILE A 29 -1.31 -0.44 7.94
CA ILE A 29 -2.77 -0.23 7.95
C ILE A 29 -3.44 -1.26 8.86
N ILE A 30 -3.03 -2.53 8.81
CA ILE A 30 -3.56 -3.59 9.69
C ILE A 30 -3.31 -3.24 11.16
N ASP A 31 -2.10 -2.80 11.50
CA ASP A 31 -1.76 -2.38 12.86
C ASP A 31 -2.65 -1.22 13.34
N GLN A 32 -2.89 -0.23 12.49
CA GLN A 32 -3.77 0.91 12.80
C GLN A 32 -5.23 0.48 13.02
N ILE A 33 -5.72 -0.48 12.24
CA ILE A 33 -7.06 -1.03 12.38
C ILE A 33 -7.18 -1.83 13.67
N SER A 34 -6.19 -2.66 13.99
CA SER A 34 -6.14 -3.46 15.21
C SER A 34 -6.21 -2.59 16.46
N LEU A 35 -5.48 -1.46 16.47
CA LEU A 35 -5.50 -0.48 17.56
C LEU A 35 -6.84 0.25 17.72
N ALA A 36 -7.66 0.30 16.66
CA ALA A 36 -8.92 1.04 16.66
C ALA A 36 -10.13 0.22 17.18
N GLU A 37 -9.94 -1.02 17.66
CA GLU A 37 -10.99 -1.94 18.17
C GLU A 37 -12.21 -2.12 17.22
N HIS A 38 -12.04 -1.82 15.93
CA HIS A 38 -13.09 -1.96 14.94
C HIS A 38 -12.90 -3.26 14.14
N THR A 39 -13.95 -4.08 14.09
CA THR A 39 -14.06 -5.24 13.19
C THR A 39 -14.19 -4.75 11.75
N ILE A 40 -13.10 -4.26 11.16
CA ILE A 40 -13.10 -3.90 9.75
C ILE A 40 -13.03 -5.21 8.96
N SER A 41 -14.10 -5.48 8.21
CA SER A 41 -14.17 -6.53 7.20
C SER A 41 -13.16 -6.19 6.11
N ASP A 42 -11.95 -6.74 6.25
CA ASP A 42 -10.71 -6.15 5.74
C ASP A 42 -10.34 -6.60 4.31
N GLU A 43 -11.32 -6.78 3.44
CA GLU A 43 -11.08 -7.27 2.06
C GLU A 43 -10.36 -6.24 1.16
N ARG A 44 -9.96 -5.07 1.69
CA ARG A 44 -9.50 -3.93 0.86
C ARG A 44 -8.24 -3.22 1.35
N VAL A 45 -7.55 -3.74 2.36
CA VAL A 45 -6.30 -3.15 2.88
C VAL A 45 -5.26 -2.95 1.77
N VAL A 46 -5.05 -3.99 0.95
CA VAL A 46 -4.09 -3.93 -0.16
C VAL A 46 -4.46 -2.85 -1.18
N SER A 47 -5.75 -2.71 -1.51
CA SER A 47 -6.22 -1.64 -2.40
C SER A 47 -5.95 -0.25 -1.81
N GLN A 48 -6.05 -0.10 -0.49
CA GLN A 48 -5.74 1.15 0.19
C GLN A 48 -4.24 1.42 0.20
N ALA A 49 -3.40 0.41 0.41
CA ALA A 49 -1.95 0.54 0.31
C ALA A 49 -1.51 1.01 -1.08
N PHE A 50 -2.06 0.42 -2.15
CA PHE A 50 -1.80 0.89 -3.52
C PHE A 50 -2.23 2.34 -3.72
N ASN A 51 -3.39 2.73 -3.21
CA ASN A 51 -3.86 4.11 -3.32
C ASN A 51 -2.93 5.08 -2.57
N ASP A 52 -2.47 4.73 -1.37
CA ASP A 52 -1.54 5.57 -0.60
C ASP A 52 -0.21 5.77 -1.34
N ILE A 53 0.30 4.73 -2.00
CA ILE A 53 1.54 4.81 -2.80
C ILE A 53 1.35 5.64 -4.06
N LEU A 54 0.32 5.34 -4.85
CA LEU A 54 0.07 6.02 -6.14
C LEU A 54 -0.38 7.48 -5.99
N THR A 55 -0.74 7.89 -4.77
CA THR A 55 -1.09 9.28 -4.43
C THR A 55 -0.03 9.98 -3.59
N ASP A 56 1.18 9.42 -3.52
CA ASP A 56 2.34 9.95 -2.77
C ASP A 56 2.07 10.19 -1.27
N ARG A 57 1.06 9.52 -0.69
CA ARG A 57 0.79 9.54 0.75
C ARG A 57 1.70 8.60 1.53
N PHE A 58 2.31 7.64 0.85
CA PHE A 58 3.31 6.74 1.38
C PHE A 58 4.42 6.55 0.36
N THR A 59 5.66 6.81 0.76
CA THR A 59 6.85 6.58 -0.03
C THR A 59 7.74 5.54 0.63
N TYR A 60 8.41 4.76 -0.20
CA TYR A 60 9.40 3.78 0.24
C TYR A 60 10.52 3.75 -0.79
N SER A 61 11.76 3.76 -0.30
CA SER A 61 12.96 3.58 -1.12
C SER A 61 13.87 2.58 -0.42
N ILE A 62 14.45 1.67 -1.20
CA ILE A 62 15.45 0.72 -0.68
C ILE A 62 16.76 1.44 -0.34
N GLU A 63 17.04 2.56 -0.99
CA GLU A 63 18.29 3.30 -0.84
C GLU A 63 18.27 4.27 0.34
N GLU A 64 17.10 4.59 0.91
CA GLU A 64 17.00 5.42 2.10
C GLU A 64 17.32 4.61 3.37
N LYS A 65 18.53 4.84 3.90
CA LYS A 65 18.95 4.57 5.28
C LYS A 65 19.19 5.88 6.02
#